data_AF-A0A0S8BZ28-F1
#
_entry.id   AF-A0A0S8BZ28-F1
#
_cell.length_a   1.000
_cell.length_b   1.000
_cell.length_c   1.000
_cell.angle_alpha   90.00
_cell.angle_beta   90.00
_cell.angle_gamma   90.00
#
_symmetry.space_group_name_H-M   'P 1'
#
loop_
_entity.id
_entity.type
_entity.pdbx_description
1 polymer ?
#
loop_
_entity_poly.entity_id
_entity_poly.type
_entity_poly.pdbx_seq_one_letter_code
_entity_poly.pdbx_strand_id
1 'polypeptide(L)'
;MSEWRPLAEQGNAEAQNMLGYMYRYGQGVTQDFDLARQWYRRAADLGNSMAQNNLGALYRQGLGVPQDYQEAFRWFLRAAEQGDGGAQNHVGLMYYKGEGVEKDLVQAYMWAYLAAQQGVDPSIQALDFLAQEMTPAQMKEAIERAGKWKPKGEEVAL
;
A
#
# COMPACT_ATOMS: atom_id res chain seq x y z
N MET A 1 15.47 1.26 24.73
CA MET A 1 14.80 0.24 23.90
C MET A 1 13.34 0.63 23.82
N SER A 2 12.75 0.64 22.62
CA SER A 2 11.35 1.03 22.44
C SER A 2 10.41 0.06 23.16
N GLU A 3 9.31 0.57 23.73
CA GLU A 3 8.25 -0.23 24.37
C GLU A 3 7.66 -1.29 23.42
N TRP A 4 7.82 -1.08 22.11
CA TRP A 4 7.41 -2.00 21.05
C TRP A 4 8.22 -3.29 20.96
N ARG A 5 9.48 -3.32 21.43
CA ARG A 5 10.38 -4.44 21.14
C ARG A 5 9.92 -5.78 21.75
N PRO A 6 9.55 -5.85 23.04
CA PRO A 6 9.05 -7.09 23.63
C PRO A 6 7.76 -7.58 22.95
N LEU A 7 6.84 -6.67 22.60
CA LEU A 7 5.58 -7.02 21.92
C LEU A 7 5.82 -7.55 20.51
N ALA A 8 6.75 -6.94 19.77
CA ALA A 8 7.10 -7.36 18.42
C ALA A 8 7.75 -8.75 18.40
N GLU A 9 8.59 -9.04 19.39
CA GLU A 9 9.20 -10.36 19.59
C GLU A 9 8.17 -11.43 19.97
N GLN A 10 7.07 -11.05 20.61
CA GLN A 10 5.92 -11.94 20.89
C GLN A 10 4.94 -12.10 19.72
N GLY A 11 5.25 -11.54 18.55
CA GLY A 11 4.42 -11.71 17.36
C GLY A 11 3.30 -10.68 17.18
N ASN A 12 3.28 -9.60 17.96
CA ASN A 12 2.30 -8.54 17.74
C ASN A 12 2.61 -7.78 16.44
N ALA A 13 1.73 -7.89 15.45
CA ALA A 13 1.95 -7.33 14.12
C ALA A 13 2.05 -5.80 14.10
N GLU A 14 1.31 -5.10 14.97
CA GLU A 14 1.38 -3.64 15.05
C GLU A 14 2.71 -3.17 15.64
N ALA A 15 3.17 -3.82 16.70
CA ALA A 15 4.49 -3.55 17.27
C ALA A 15 5.62 -3.85 16.28
N GLN A 16 5.47 -4.90 15.46
CA GLN A 16 6.41 -5.22 14.38
C GLN A 16 6.40 -4.13 13.29
N ASN A 17 5.22 -3.67 12.86
CA ASN A 17 5.10 -2.53 11.94
C ASN A 17 5.80 -1.29 12.51
N MET A 18 5.55 -0.97 13.78
CA MET A 18 6.15 0.18 14.45
C MET A 18 7.67 0.08 14.57
N LEU A 19 8.22 -1.10 14.92
CA LEU A 19 9.67 -1.30 14.87
C LEU A 19 10.23 -1.10 13.46
N GLY A 20 9.54 -1.61 12.43
CA GLY A 20 9.92 -1.36 11.04
C GLY A 20 10.01 0.12 10.72
N TYR A 21 9.02 0.90 11.17
CA TYR A 21 8.98 2.35 11.04
C TYR A 21 10.12 3.05 11.77
N MET A 22 10.40 2.65 13.01
CA MET A 22 11.51 3.20 13.79
C MET A 22 12.86 2.98 13.09
N TYR A 23 13.12 1.77 12.58
CA TYR A 23 14.34 1.50 11.82
C TYR A 23 14.39 2.22 10.47
N ARG A 24 13.26 2.36 9.77
CA ARG A 24 13.20 3.08 8.48
C ARG A 24 13.57 4.55 8.63
N TYR A 25 13.13 5.20 9.70
CA TYR A 25 13.32 6.65 9.91
C TYR A 25 14.36 7.01 10.98
N GLY A 26 15.01 6.01 11.59
CA GLY A 26 15.98 6.23 12.67
C GLY A 26 15.35 6.83 13.94
N GLN A 27 14.08 6.56 14.21
CA GLN A 27 13.41 7.10 15.40
C GLN A 27 13.78 6.26 16.63
N GLY A 28 14.61 6.82 17.51
CA GLY A 28 15.04 6.14 18.74
C GLY A 28 15.97 4.92 18.54
N VAL A 29 16.38 4.66 17.29
CA VAL A 29 17.35 3.64 16.87
C VAL A 29 18.16 4.19 15.69
N THR A 30 19.35 3.63 15.43
CA THR A 30 20.07 3.92 14.17
C THR A 30 19.23 3.46 12.98
N GLN A 31 19.13 4.30 11.95
CA GLN A 31 18.42 3.96 10.72
C GLN A 31 19.03 2.71 10.09
N ASP A 32 18.17 1.76 9.73
CA ASP A 32 18.56 0.50 9.11
C ASP A 32 17.40 -0.04 8.25
N PHE A 33 17.55 0.07 6.93
CA PHE A 33 16.51 -0.38 6.01
C PHE A 33 16.38 -1.91 5.95
N ASP A 34 17.44 -2.66 6.23
CA ASP A 34 17.39 -4.13 6.23
C ASP A 34 16.60 -4.64 7.44
N LEU A 35 16.81 -4.04 8.62
CA LEU A 35 16.00 -4.33 9.80
C LEU A 35 14.57 -3.83 9.63
N ALA A 36 14.36 -2.65 9.04
CA ALA A 36 13.02 -2.16 8.73
C ALA A 36 12.24 -3.16 7.86
N ARG A 37 12.86 -3.63 6.77
CA ARG A 37 12.30 -4.64 5.87
C ARG A 37 11.95 -5.93 6.60
N GLN A 38 12.85 -6.44 7.45
CA GLN A 38 12.60 -7.67 8.21
C GLN A 38 11.39 -7.54 9.14
N TRP A 39 11.26 -6.42 9.86
CA TRP A 39 10.13 -6.19 10.75
C TRP A 39 8.81 -5.98 10.00
N TYR A 40 8.82 -5.17 8.94
CA TYR A 40 7.66 -5.03 8.08
C TYR A 40 7.24 -6.36 7.47
N ARG A 41 8.18 -7.21 7.02
CA ARG A 41 7.85 -8.52 6.47
C ARG A 41 7.13 -9.41 7.48
N ARG A 42 7.61 -9.48 8.72
CA ARG A 42 6.95 -10.25 9.79
C ARG A 42 5.50 -9.78 10.02
N ALA A 43 5.29 -8.47 10.13
CA ALA A 43 3.95 -7.90 10.31
C ALA A 43 3.06 -8.10 9.08
N ALA A 44 3.62 -7.96 7.88
CA ALA A 44 2.91 -8.10 6.62
C ALA A 44 2.45 -9.54 6.37
N ASP A 45 3.27 -10.52 6.75
CA ASP A 45 2.94 -11.95 6.68
C ASP A 45 1.80 -12.31 7.66
N LEU A 46 1.66 -11.57 8.77
CA LEU A 46 0.52 -11.66 9.71
C LEU A 46 -0.72 -10.88 9.25
N GLY A 47 -0.69 -10.26 8.08
CA GLY A 47 -1.85 -9.54 7.52
C GLY A 47 -1.95 -8.06 7.92
N ASN A 48 -0.94 -7.46 8.55
CA ASN A 48 -0.98 -6.02 8.83
C ASN A 48 -0.85 -5.21 7.53
N SER A 49 -1.93 -4.52 7.12
CA SER A 49 -2.01 -3.77 5.87
C SER A 49 -1.02 -2.61 5.79
N MET A 50 -0.80 -1.88 6.91
CA MET A 50 0.19 -0.81 6.98
C MET A 50 1.61 -1.32 6.76
N ALA A 51 1.96 -2.49 7.32
CA ALA A 51 3.25 -3.12 7.11
C ALA A 51 3.44 -3.61 5.68
N GLN A 52 2.38 -4.15 5.06
CA GLN A 52 2.39 -4.53 3.65
C GLN A 52 2.62 -3.30 2.76
N ASN A 53 1.91 -2.20 3.01
CA ASN A 53 2.10 -0.93 2.32
C ASN A 53 3.56 -0.42 2.48
N ASN A 54 4.08 -0.41 3.72
CA ASN A 54 5.45 -0.01 4.00
C ASN A 54 6.49 -0.90 3.32
N LEU A 55 6.27 -2.21 3.29
CA LEU A 55 7.16 -3.16 2.61
C LEU A 55 7.15 -2.94 1.09
N GLY A 56 5.97 -2.69 0.50
CA GLY A 56 5.85 -2.30 -0.91
C GLY A 56 6.65 -1.04 -1.23
N ALA A 57 6.65 -0.06 -0.34
CA ALA A 57 7.43 1.16 -0.50
C ALA A 57 8.95 0.91 -0.48
N LEU A 58 9.44 -0.01 0.36
CA LEU A 58 10.86 -0.38 0.37
C LEU A 58 11.29 -1.03 -0.95
N TYR A 59 10.51 -1.97 -1.47
CA TYR A 59 10.77 -2.59 -2.78
C TYR A 59 10.69 -1.59 -3.92
N ARG A 60 9.71 -0.69 -3.91
CA ARG A 60 9.56 0.34 -4.96
C ARG A 60 10.73 1.32 -4.98
N GLN A 61 11.32 1.62 -3.83
CA GLN A 61 12.40 2.60 -3.70
C GLN A 61 13.80 1.97 -3.70
N GLY A 62 13.89 0.64 -3.57
CA GLY A 62 15.18 -0.06 -3.46
C GLY A 62 15.90 0.22 -2.12
N LEU A 63 15.16 0.35 -1.03
CA LEU A 63 15.70 0.67 0.29
C LEU A 63 15.84 -0.60 1.14
N GLY A 64 17.09 -1.01 1.45
CA GLY A 64 17.37 -2.26 2.17
C GLY A 64 17.01 -3.52 1.37
N VAL A 65 16.80 -3.36 0.07
CA VAL A 65 16.52 -4.43 -0.90
C VAL A 65 16.72 -3.87 -2.30
N PRO A 66 17.13 -4.67 -3.31
CA PRO A 66 17.09 -4.23 -4.69
C PRO A 66 15.70 -3.74 -5.09
N GLN A 67 15.64 -2.70 -5.91
CA GLN A 67 14.38 -2.18 -6.41
C GLN A 67 13.66 -3.27 -7.21
N ASP A 68 12.40 -3.51 -6.88
CA ASP A 68 11.55 -4.49 -7.55
C ASP A 68 10.11 -3.99 -7.60
N TYR A 69 9.68 -3.52 -8.78
CA TYR A 69 8.33 -3.03 -8.97
C TYR A 69 7.28 -4.15 -8.93
N GLN A 70 7.61 -5.38 -9.33
CA GLN A 70 6.65 -6.48 -9.28
C GLN A 70 6.38 -6.87 -7.83
N GLU A 71 7.43 -6.96 -7.00
CA GLU A 71 7.28 -7.25 -5.58
C GLU A 71 6.59 -6.10 -4.84
N ALA A 72 6.92 -4.85 -5.17
CA ALA A 72 6.20 -3.69 -4.64
C ALA A 72 4.70 -3.75 -4.97
N PHE A 73 4.35 -4.02 -6.24
CA PHE A 73 2.96 -4.13 -6.66
C PHE A 73 2.21 -5.21 -5.88
N ARG A 74 2.83 -6.40 -5.69
CA ARG A 74 2.22 -7.48 -4.90
C ARG A 74 1.89 -7.05 -3.48
N TRP A 75 2.81 -6.36 -2.80
CA TRP A 75 2.59 -5.91 -1.42
C TRP A 75 1.57 -4.78 -1.32
N PHE A 76 1.65 -3.78 -2.20
CA PHE A 76 0.65 -2.71 -2.24
C PHE A 76 -0.73 -3.26 -2.57
N LEU A 77 -0.86 -4.17 -3.54
CA LEU A 77 -2.15 -4.76 -3.88
C LEU A 77 -2.76 -5.51 -2.70
N ARG A 78 -1.96 -6.29 -1.97
CA ARG A 78 -2.45 -7.00 -0.77
C ARG A 78 -2.99 -6.05 0.30
N ALA A 79 -2.33 -4.91 0.53
CA ALA A 79 -2.79 -3.89 1.46
C ALA A 79 -4.02 -3.14 0.94
N ALA A 80 -4.03 -2.79 -0.36
CA ALA A 80 -5.11 -2.09 -1.03
C ALA A 80 -6.41 -2.91 -1.04
N GLU A 81 -6.30 -4.22 -1.24
CA GLU A 81 -7.40 -5.17 -1.15
C GLU A 81 -8.02 -5.24 0.25
N GLN A 82 -7.28 -4.87 1.31
CA GLN A 82 -7.80 -4.76 2.68
C GLN A 82 -8.36 -3.36 2.99
N GLY A 83 -8.35 -2.45 2.03
CA GLY A 83 -8.86 -1.08 2.22
C GLY A 83 -7.83 -0.05 2.64
N ASP A 84 -6.54 -0.37 2.71
CA ASP A 84 -5.52 0.64 3.02
C ASP A 84 -5.47 1.72 1.92
N GLY A 85 -5.97 2.91 2.22
CA GLY A 85 -6.09 4.00 1.25
C GLY A 85 -4.74 4.47 0.68
N GLY A 86 -3.66 4.40 1.47
CA GLY A 86 -2.31 4.73 1.00
C GLY A 86 -1.82 3.73 -0.05
N ALA A 87 -2.06 2.44 0.20
CA ALA A 87 -1.75 1.38 -0.73
C ALA A 87 -2.63 1.42 -1.97
N GLN A 88 -3.93 1.72 -1.85
CA GLN A 88 -4.82 1.93 -2.99
C GLN A 88 -4.29 3.03 -3.92
N ASN A 89 -3.85 4.16 -3.37
CA ASN A 89 -3.19 5.21 -4.15
C ASN A 89 -1.92 4.70 -4.87
N HIS A 90 -1.08 3.92 -4.17
CA HIS A 90 0.11 3.33 -4.80
C HIS A 90 -0.21 2.36 -5.92
N VAL A 91 -1.20 1.48 -5.74
CA VAL A 91 -1.68 0.57 -6.79
C VAL A 91 -2.19 1.36 -7.99
N GLY A 92 -3.00 2.39 -7.77
CA GLY A 92 -3.50 3.26 -8.84
C GLY A 92 -2.36 3.91 -9.64
N LEU A 93 -1.35 4.43 -8.95
CA LEU A 93 -0.16 5.01 -9.57
C LEU A 93 0.65 3.98 -10.38
N MET A 94 0.78 2.76 -9.88
CA MET A 94 1.54 1.70 -10.56
C MET A 94 0.84 1.23 -11.83
N TYR A 95 -0.48 1.11 -11.83
CA TYR A 95 -1.27 0.89 -13.05
C TYR A 95 -1.15 2.06 -14.03
N TYR A 96 -1.13 3.30 -13.55
CA TYR A 96 -0.97 4.47 -14.43
C TYR A 96 0.39 4.45 -15.16
N LYS A 97 1.46 4.08 -14.44
CA LYS A 97 2.82 4.08 -14.97
C LYS A 97 3.26 2.79 -15.66
N GLY A 98 2.54 1.69 -15.44
CA GLY A 98 3.02 0.36 -15.82
C GLY A 98 4.22 -0.11 -14.99
N GLU A 99 4.33 0.34 -13.74
CA GLU A 99 5.41 -0.08 -12.82
C GLU A 99 5.05 -1.45 -12.24
N GLY A 100 5.71 -2.53 -12.68
CA GLY A 100 5.50 -3.88 -12.10
C GLY A 100 4.18 -4.56 -12.47
N VAL A 101 3.34 -3.89 -13.25
CA VAL A 101 2.06 -4.36 -13.80
C VAL A 101 1.85 -3.72 -15.17
N GLU A 102 1.02 -4.31 -16.03
CA GLU A 102 0.65 -3.68 -17.30
C GLU A 102 -0.10 -2.37 -17.06
N LYS A 103 0.15 -1.35 -17.90
CA LYS A 103 -0.53 -0.06 -17.79
C LYS A 103 -2.03 -0.23 -18.04
N ASP A 104 -2.86 0.21 -17.11
CA ASP A 104 -4.32 0.15 -17.20
C ASP A 104 -4.96 1.39 -16.54
N LEU A 105 -5.50 2.29 -17.37
CA LEU A 105 -6.11 3.54 -16.88
C LEU A 105 -7.42 3.32 -16.12
N VAL A 106 -8.19 2.27 -16.45
CA VAL A 106 -9.44 1.95 -15.74
C VAL A 106 -9.13 1.47 -14.34
N GLN A 107 -8.13 0.60 -14.18
CA GLN A 107 -7.66 0.17 -12.87
C GLN A 107 -7.03 1.32 -12.09
N ALA A 108 -6.20 2.14 -12.75
CA ALA A 108 -5.58 3.31 -12.12
C ALA A 108 -6.63 4.23 -11.50
N TYR A 109 -7.66 4.58 -12.28
CA TYR A 109 -8.75 5.45 -11.83
C TYR A 109 -9.59 4.79 -10.74
N MET A 110 -9.92 3.49 -10.88
CA MET A 110 -10.70 2.76 -9.88
C MET A 110 -10.01 2.81 -8.51
N TRP A 111 -8.71 2.49 -8.44
CA TRP A 111 -7.97 2.47 -7.18
C TRP A 111 -7.75 3.87 -6.60
N ALA A 112 -7.45 4.87 -7.45
CA ALA A 112 -7.37 6.27 -7.02
C ALA A 112 -8.71 6.78 -6.48
N TYR A 113 -9.83 6.36 -7.09
CA TYR A 113 -11.16 6.75 -6.66
C TYR A 113 -11.50 6.17 -5.28
N LEU A 114 -11.20 4.89 -5.03
CA LEU A 114 -11.35 4.27 -3.71
C LEU A 114 -10.51 4.98 -2.64
N ALA A 115 -9.27 5.34 -2.96
CA ALA A 115 -8.40 6.07 -2.03
C ALA A 115 -8.91 7.49 -1.76
N ALA A 116 -9.41 8.19 -2.78
CA ALA A 116 -9.98 9.54 -2.65
C ALA A 116 -11.24 9.55 -1.77
N GLN A 117 -12.09 8.52 -1.85
CA GLN A 117 -13.26 8.37 -0.97
C GLN A 117 -12.88 8.27 0.52
N GLN A 118 -11.64 7.85 0.81
CA GLN A 118 -11.08 7.80 2.16
C GLN A 118 -10.33 9.08 2.56
N GLY A 119 -10.31 10.11 1.72
CA GLY A 119 -9.63 11.38 2.00
C GLY A 119 -8.13 11.37 1.72
N VAL A 120 -7.62 10.45 0.89
CA VAL A 120 -6.20 10.42 0.51
C VAL A 120 -5.93 11.51 -0.53
N ASP A 121 -5.46 12.69 -0.09
CA ASP A 121 -5.27 13.89 -0.92
C ASP A 121 -4.52 13.68 -2.25
N PRO A 122 -3.38 12.94 -2.30
CA PRO A 122 -2.71 12.68 -3.57
C PRO A 122 -3.60 11.99 -4.61
N SER A 123 -4.55 11.18 -4.17
CA SER A 123 -5.46 10.45 -5.06
C SER A 123 -6.48 11.37 -5.70
N ILE A 124 -6.92 12.43 -5.00
CA ILE A 124 -7.84 13.42 -5.54
C ILE A 124 -7.18 14.13 -6.74
N GLN A 125 -5.92 14.52 -6.60
CA GLN A 125 -5.16 15.11 -7.70
C GLN A 125 -4.93 14.11 -8.84
N ALA A 126 -4.64 12.84 -8.50
CA ALA A 126 -4.45 11.79 -9.50
C ALA A 126 -5.71 11.57 -10.37
N LEU A 127 -6.91 11.70 -9.80
CA LEU A 127 -8.16 11.60 -10.57
C LEU A 127 -8.26 12.68 -11.65
N ASP A 128 -7.89 13.93 -11.34
CA ASP A 128 -7.92 15.03 -12.30
C ASP A 128 -6.97 14.79 -13.49
N PHE A 129 -5.78 14.24 -13.23
CA PHE A 129 -4.83 13.89 -14.28
C PHE A 129 -5.32 12.71 -15.12
N LEU A 130 -5.82 11.65 -14.49
CA LEU A 130 -6.33 10.47 -15.18
C LEU A 130 -7.54 10.81 -16.05
N ALA A 131 -8.44 11.68 -15.56
CA ALA A 131 -9.63 12.12 -16.30
C ALA A 131 -9.29 12.81 -17.63
N GLN A 132 -8.11 13.41 -17.77
CA GLN A 132 -7.65 14.04 -19.01
C GLN A 132 -7.20 13.01 -20.07
N GLU A 133 -6.78 11.81 -19.64
CA GLU A 133 -6.31 10.74 -20.53
C GLU A 133 -7.39 9.69 -20.85
N MET A 134 -8.56 9.78 -20.21
CA MET A 134 -9.62 8.77 -20.27
C MET A 134 -10.87 9.25 -21.01
N THR A 135 -11.56 8.32 -21.65
CA THR A 135 -12.91 8.58 -22.18
C THR A 135 -13.96 8.58 -21.05
N PRO A 136 -15.12 9.24 -21.24
CA PRO A 136 -16.24 9.15 -20.30
C PRO A 136 -16.70 7.72 -20.01
N ALA A 137 -16.61 6.82 -21.01
CA ALA A 137 -16.95 5.41 -20.84
C ALA A 137 -15.98 4.69 -19.89
N GLN A 138 -14.67 4.92 -20.05
CA GLN A 138 -13.65 4.33 -19.16
C GLN A 138 -13.77 4.84 -17.72
N MET A 139 -14.02 6.15 -17.53
CA MET A 139 -14.23 6.72 -16.19
C MET A 139 -15.48 6.13 -15.54
N LYS A 140 -16.59 6.04 -16.28
CA LYS A 140 -17.83 5.42 -15.79
C LYS A 140 -17.59 3.97 -15.38
N GLU A 141 -16.89 3.20 -16.20
CA GLU A 141 -16.53 1.82 -15.91
C GLU A 141 -15.70 1.71 -14.62
N ALA A 142 -14.66 2.54 -14.47
CA ALA A 142 -13.82 2.56 -13.27
C ALA A 142 -14.63 2.84 -11.99
N ILE A 143 -15.53 3.83 -12.04
CA ILE A 143 -16.41 4.18 -10.90
C ILE A 143 -17.40 3.05 -10.60
N GLU A 144 -17.98 2.41 -11.61
CA GLU A 144 -18.87 1.26 -11.42
C GLU A 144 -18.15 0.05 -10.80
N ARG A 145 -16.89 -0.20 -11.20
CA ARG A 145 -16.05 -1.24 -10.58
C ARG A 145 -15.75 -0.88 -9.12
N ALA A 146 -15.38 0.37 -8.83
CA ALA A 146 -15.15 0.83 -7.47
C ALA A 146 -16.39 0.70 -6.59
N GLY A 147 -17.59 1.03 -7.10
CA GLY A 147 -18.84 0.89 -6.35
C GLY A 147 -19.22 -0.55 -6.00
N LYS A 148 -18.72 -1.54 -6.74
CA LYS A 148 -18.91 -2.97 -6.47
C LYS A 148 -17.81 -3.56 -5.58
N TRP A 149 -16.71 -2.86 -5.40
CA TRP A 149 -15.57 -3.34 -4.64
C TRP A 149 -15.87 -3.39 -3.14
N LYS A 150 -15.28 -4.39 -2.47
CA LYS A 150 -15.35 -4.58 -1.02
C LYS A 150 -13.97 -4.98 -0.49
N PRO A 151 -13.53 -4.45 0.66
CA PRO A 151 -12.26 -4.86 1.26
C PRO A 151 -12.31 -6.33 1.69
N LYS A 152 -11.22 -7.05 1.47
CA LYS A 152 -11.00 -8.39 2.02
C LYS A 152 -10.69 -8.27 3.51
N GLY A 153 -11.33 -9.11 4.34
CA GLY A 153 -11.15 -9.12 5.79
C GLY A 153 -12.29 -8.48 6.59
N GLU A 154 -13.27 -7.84 5.92
CA GLU A 154 -14.55 -7.43 6.52
C GLU A 154 -15.64 -8.51 6.36
N GLU A 155 -15.28 -9.79 6.41
CA GLU A 155 -16.29 -10.83 6.68
C GLU A 155 -16.70 -10.70 8.15
N VAL A 156 -17.76 -9.93 8.35
CA VAL A 156 -18.38 -9.63 9.63
C VAL A 156 -18.57 -10.93 10.40
N ALA A 157 -17.94 -11.02 11.58
CA ALA A 157 -18.35 -11.96 12.62
C ALA A 157 -19.82 -11.68 12.93
N LEU A 158 -20.71 -12.52 12.40
CA LEU A 158 -22.12 -12.63 12.80
C LEU A 158 -22.25 -13.68 13.89
#